data_AF-A0A524RTV5-F1
#
_entry.id   AF-A0A524RTV5-F1
#
_cell.length_a   1.000
_cell.length_b   1.000
_cell.length_c   1.000
_cell.angle_alpha   90.00
_cell.angle_beta   90.00
_cell.angle_gamma   90.00
#
_symmetry.space_group_name_H-M   'P 1'
#
loop_
_entity.id
_entity.type
_entity.pdbx_description
1 polymer ?
#
loop_
_entity_poly.entity_id
_entity_poly.type
_entity_poly.pdbx_seq_one_letter_code
_entity_poly.pdbx_strand_id
1 'polypeptide(L)'
;MIPIPEGWRQGRRRSFSSASGSVLLLPILLELFAPPLLRTLVLRPRELQLQLPYLERSIAATRRAFGLDRILDIHRMPPKALKRADVEAGAETLANLRLWDDKPLLATNGQLQQLRVYYRFSEPMVDRYRLREDAGGGRQQVFIAARELEQSALPEANQSWLNRHLVFTHGQGFTVSPVNAFGPDRLPWYFVSDLGSVETRRGNAALGIDDASVRRVFPLGNQSLYFGSRPSPYALAPSAIEEFDYPEGSDNVYSHYRGRAGIRLDTPLARLAAALYLRELKLLVRGSLTDDTQLLLRREVRERLTALAPFLRFESDPYLVNVRLRDDAVFSSRQHQFWLVDGFTSSPSYPYSSPLPGEPEISYFRNPVKAVVDAYNGALRIYVSDQSDPILATWRRVFPDLFAPLEAMPAPLREHIRYPQRQFRVVVEQLKRFHVTDPRIFYSGDAIWELPTETYGGEQIAVEPYYVNMRLSGEPGPEFLLLQPLTPLNRPNLVAWLAARNDDDVYGELVNYLYPTESNVYGPQQGAGDLQAVQPLGSRRLGGHPGESAAGSAGGGHALRGTHLSQGQCRWPAYPDPCGRQ
;
A
#
# COMPACT_ATOMS: atom_id res chain seq x y z
N MET A 1 25.04 16.05 -93.63
CA MET A 1 24.72 15.49 -92.29
C MET A 1 25.93 14.70 -91.84
N ILE A 2 26.73 15.27 -90.93
CA ILE A 2 27.89 14.58 -90.35
C ILE A 2 27.35 13.75 -89.17
N PRO A 3 27.46 12.41 -89.21
CA PRO A 3 26.97 11.58 -88.12
C PRO A 3 27.89 11.77 -86.91
N ILE A 4 27.35 12.35 -85.84
CA ILE A 4 28.02 12.42 -84.55
C ILE A 4 28.20 10.98 -84.06
N PRO A 5 29.42 10.51 -83.81
CA PRO A 5 29.64 9.11 -83.42
C PRO A 5 28.98 8.81 -82.08
N GLU A 6 28.07 7.82 -82.07
CA GLU A 6 27.30 7.38 -80.89
C GLU A 6 28.16 6.99 -79.68
N GLY A 7 29.43 6.61 -79.92
CA GLY A 7 30.40 6.29 -78.88
C GLY A 7 30.72 7.43 -77.91
N TRP A 8 30.57 8.70 -78.34
CA TRP A 8 30.85 9.87 -77.50
C TRP A 8 29.75 10.18 -76.48
N ARG A 9 28.49 9.81 -76.76
CA ARG A 9 27.38 9.93 -75.78
C ARG A 9 27.35 8.78 -74.77
N GLN A 10 27.78 7.58 -75.15
CA GLN A 10 27.81 6.42 -74.24
C GLN A 10 28.95 6.48 -73.22
N GLY A 11 30.14 6.93 -73.61
CA GLY A 11 31.28 7.08 -72.67
C GLY A 11 31.02 8.11 -71.57
N ARG A 12 30.43 9.26 -71.95
CA ARG A 12 30.04 10.31 -70.99
C ARG A 12 28.87 9.88 -70.10
N ARG A 13 27.85 9.19 -70.62
CA ARG A 13 26.76 8.62 -69.80
C ARG A 13 27.24 7.55 -68.82
N ARG A 14 28.14 6.65 -69.24
CA ARG A 14 28.72 5.62 -68.37
C ARG A 14 29.61 6.22 -67.28
N SER A 15 30.42 7.22 -67.61
CA SER A 15 31.28 7.93 -66.67
C SER A 15 30.46 8.83 -65.71
N PHE A 16 29.38 9.45 -66.18
CA PHE A 16 28.44 10.17 -65.33
C PHE A 16 27.64 9.22 -64.42
N SER A 17 27.19 8.06 -64.93
CA SER A 17 26.46 7.07 -64.12
C SER A 17 27.35 6.39 -63.09
N SER A 18 28.63 6.13 -63.41
CA SER A 18 29.59 5.58 -62.45
C SER A 18 29.96 6.62 -61.39
N ALA A 19 30.21 7.88 -61.79
CA ALA A 19 30.48 8.97 -60.86
C ALA A 19 29.27 9.25 -59.94
N SER A 20 28.05 9.23 -60.50
CA SER A 20 26.82 9.38 -59.71
C SER A 20 26.60 8.22 -58.76
N GLY A 21 26.89 6.98 -59.20
CA GLY A 21 26.85 5.78 -58.36
C GLY A 21 27.85 5.85 -57.20
N SER A 22 29.08 6.31 -57.45
CA SER A 22 30.10 6.50 -56.40
C SER A 22 29.73 7.59 -55.40
N VAL A 23 29.15 8.71 -55.87
CA VAL A 23 28.67 9.79 -54.99
C VAL A 23 27.51 9.34 -54.10
N LEU A 24 26.66 8.44 -54.58
CA LEU A 24 25.56 7.85 -53.79
C LEU A 24 26.03 6.71 -52.87
N LEU A 25 27.03 5.92 -53.29
CA LEU A 25 27.58 4.81 -52.50
C LEU A 25 28.48 5.28 -51.35
N LEU A 26 29.23 6.37 -51.53
CA LEU A 26 30.14 6.88 -50.53
C LEU A 26 29.46 7.24 -49.19
N PRO A 27 28.34 7.99 -49.13
CA PRO A 27 27.67 8.28 -47.86
C PRO A 27 27.11 7.01 -47.22
N ILE A 28 26.61 6.05 -48.01
CA ILE A 28 26.11 4.76 -47.50
C ILE A 28 27.25 3.96 -46.87
N LEU A 29 28.40 3.88 -47.54
CA LEU A 29 29.58 3.21 -47.01
C LEU A 29 30.13 3.93 -45.78
N LEU A 30 30.14 5.25 -45.78
CA LEU A 30 30.58 6.05 -44.64
C LEU A 30 29.65 5.82 -43.44
N GLU A 31 28.34 5.82 -43.64
CA GLU A 31 27.34 5.56 -42.59
C GLU A 31 27.37 4.10 -42.10
N LEU A 32 27.72 3.15 -42.98
CA LEU A 32 27.86 1.75 -42.60
C LEU A 32 29.14 1.46 -41.80
N PHE A 33 30.26 2.07 -42.18
CA PHE A 33 31.58 1.73 -41.63
C PHE A 33 32.12 2.75 -40.61
N ALA A 34 31.85 4.05 -40.77
CA ALA A 34 32.40 5.06 -39.87
C ALA A 34 31.84 4.93 -38.43
N PRO A 35 30.52 4.75 -38.19
CA PRO A 35 30.00 4.58 -36.83
C PRO A 35 30.58 3.39 -36.07
N PRO A 36 30.69 2.16 -36.60
CA PRO A 36 31.29 1.04 -35.86
C PRO A 36 32.79 1.22 -35.62
N LEU A 37 33.54 1.79 -36.58
CA LEU A 37 34.96 2.12 -36.38
C LEU A 37 35.14 3.19 -35.30
N LEU A 38 34.38 4.29 -35.37
CA LEU A 38 34.39 5.34 -34.36
C LEU A 38 33.99 4.79 -32.98
N ARG A 39 32.96 3.94 -32.93
CA ARG A 39 32.48 3.32 -31.69
C ARG A 39 33.53 2.42 -31.06
N THR A 40 34.24 1.62 -31.87
CA THR A 40 35.19 0.62 -31.35
C THR A 40 36.55 1.24 -31.02
N LEU A 41 37.04 2.16 -31.84
CA LEU A 41 38.38 2.75 -31.68
C LEU A 41 38.41 3.99 -30.79
N VAL A 42 37.34 4.78 -30.76
CA VAL A 42 37.31 6.06 -30.03
C VAL A 42 36.33 6.01 -28.86
N LEU A 43 35.09 5.58 -29.08
CA LEU A 43 34.06 5.65 -28.03
C LEU A 43 34.27 4.62 -26.93
N ARG A 44 34.38 3.32 -27.24
CA ARG A 44 34.54 2.25 -26.25
C ARG A 44 35.76 2.46 -25.32
N PRO A 45 36.97 2.80 -25.82
CA PRO A 45 38.11 2.99 -24.93
C PRO A 45 37.99 4.22 -24.02
N ARG A 46 37.22 5.24 -24.44
CA ARG A 46 36.99 6.48 -23.69
C ARG A 46 35.56 6.59 -23.18
N GLU A 47 34.86 5.47 -23.05
CA GLU A 47 33.41 5.44 -22.83
C GLU A 47 33.05 6.11 -21.52
N LEU A 48 33.74 5.74 -20.43
CA LEU A 48 33.57 6.37 -19.14
C LEU A 48 33.77 7.89 -19.22
N GLN A 49 34.89 8.36 -19.78
CA GLN A 49 35.20 9.80 -19.88
C GLN A 49 34.13 10.58 -20.66
N LEU A 50 33.62 10.01 -21.76
CA LEU A 50 32.60 10.66 -22.59
C LEU A 50 31.21 10.60 -21.95
N GLN A 51 30.90 9.56 -21.16
CA GLN A 51 29.60 9.36 -20.53
C GLN A 51 29.48 10.06 -19.17
N LEU A 52 30.57 10.35 -18.46
CA LEU A 52 30.58 11.04 -17.16
C LEU A 52 29.58 12.21 -17.07
N PRO A 53 29.59 13.23 -17.95
CA PRO A 53 28.67 14.36 -17.84
C PRO A 53 27.20 14.00 -18.09
N TYR A 54 26.92 12.88 -18.77
CA TYR A 54 25.56 12.37 -18.95
C TYR A 54 25.11 11.56 -17.74
N LEU A 55 26.02 10.77 -17.14
CA LEU A 55 25.77 10.04 -15.90
C LEU A 55 25.52 11.01 -14.75
N GLU A 56 26.34 12.06 -14.59
CA GLU A 56 26.13 13.10 -13.57
C GLU A 56 24.75 13.76 -13.69
N ARG A 57 24.37 14.15 -14.90
CA ARG A 57 23.05 14.72 -15.17
C ARG A 57 21.93 13.73 -14.88
N SER A 58 22.10 12.47 -15.27
CA SER A 58 21.08 11.44 -15.07
C SER A 58 20.90 11.07 -13.60
N ILE A 59 22.00 10.94 -12.86
CA ILE A 59 21.99 10.71 -11.40
C ILE A 59 21.30 11.88 -10.70
N ALA A 60 21.72 13.12 -10.97
CA ALA A 60 21.12 14.30 -10.35
C ALA A 60 19.63 14.47 -10.72
N ALA A 61 19.28 14.26 -11.99
CA ALA A 61 17.90 14.37 -12.45
C ALA A 61 17.00 13.29 -11.86
N THR A 62 17.44 12.03 -11.83
CA THR A 62 16.68 10.93 -11.24
C THR A 62 16.49 11.14 -9.74
N ARG A 63 17.56 11.52 -9.02
CA ARG A 63 17.47 11.83 -7.59
C ARG A 63 16.48 12.95 -7.33
N ARG A 64 16.48 14.02 -8.12
CA ARG A 64 15.51 15.13 -7.99
C ARG A 64 14.09 14.73 -8.42
N ALA A 65 13.92 13.90 -9.45
CA ALA A 65 12.60 13.50 -9.92
C ALA A 65 11.84 12.69 -8.86
N PHE A 66 12.53 11.78 -8.18
CA PHE A 66 11.95 10.88 -7.17
C PHE A 66 12.15 11.35 -5.72
N GLY A 67 12.95 12.39 -5.48
CA GLY A 67 13.16 12.95 -4.12
C GLY A 67 14.25 12.29 -3.30
N LEU A 68 15.14 11.58 -3.96
CA LEU A 68 16.27 10.92 -3.31
C LEU A 68 17.32 11.92 -2.82
N ASP A 69 17.32 13.14 -3.35
CA ASP A 69 18.19 14.24 -2.95
C ASP A 69 17.84 14.85 -1.59
N ARG A 70 16.65 14.54 -1.05
CA ARG A 70 16.18 15.02 0.27
C ARG A 70 16.38 13.98 1.38
N ILE A 71 16.91 12.80 1.06
CA ILE A 71 17.11 11.73 2.03
C ILE A 71 18.28 12.10 2.95
N LEU A 72 18.06 11.99 4.27
CA LEU A 72 19.07 12.20 5.29
C LEU A 72 19.80 10.89 5.59
N ASP A 73 21.04 10.77 5.13
CA ASP A 73 21.88 9.61 5.37
C ASP A 73 22.55 9.68 6.76
N ILE A 74 22.23 8.72 7.63
CA ILE A 74 22.81 8.59 8.97
C ILE A 74 23.68 7.34 9.02
N HIS A 75 24.99 7.55 9.12
CA HIS A 75 25.94 6.45 9.25
C HIS A 75 25.99 6.00 10.71
N ARG A 76 25.73 4.71 10.96
CA ARG A 76 25.80 4.13 12.30
C ARG A 76 26.58 2.84 12.34
N MET A 77 27.37 2.68 13.38
CA MET A 77 27.95 1.38 13.72
C MET A 77 26.93 0.57 14.53
N PRO A 78 26.65 -0.67 14.14
CA PRO A 78 25.74 -1.52 14.90
C PRO A 78 26.33 -1.83 16.29
N PRO A 79 25.52 -1.82 17.37
CA PRO A 79 25.98 -2.22 18.68
C PRO A 79 26.35 -3.71 18.68
N LYS A 80 27.48 -4.06 19.31
CA LYS A 80 27.98 -5.46 19.35
C LYS A 80 27.10 -6.41 20.15
N ALA A 81 26.35 -5.88 21.13
CA ALA A 81 25.43 -6.64 21.97
C ALA A 81 24.37 -5.70 22.56
N LEU A 82 23.16 -6.21 22.74
CA LEU A 82 22.07 -5.52 23.45
C LEU A 82 22.41 -5.44 24.94
N LYS A 83 22.40 -4.23 25.50
CA LYS A 83 22.52 -3.98 26.93
C LYS A 83 21.13 -3.79 27.53
N ARG A 84 21.01 -4.00 28.84
CA ARG A 84 19.77 -3.72 29.58
C ARG A 84 19.30 -2.27 29.42
N ALA A 85 20.25 -1.32 29.42
CA ALA A 85 19.96 0.09 29.18
C ALA A 85 19.35 0.35 27.80
N ASP A 86 19.68 -0.46 26.78
CA ASP A 86 19.10 -0.32 25.43
C ASP A 86 17.64 -0.79 25.42
N VAL A 87 17.30 -1.82 26.21
CA VAL A 87 15.92 -2.32 26.37
C VAL A 87 15.07 -1.31 27.16
N GLU A 88 15.64 -0.73 28.22
CA GLU A 88 14.96 0.30 29.01
C GLU A 88 14.75 1.58 28.19
N ALA A 89 15.74 1.97 27.39
CA ALA A 89 15.59 3.05 26.40
C ALA A 89 14.59 2.68 25.28
N GLY A 90 14.51 1.40 24.89
CA GLY A 90 13.60 0.93 23.84
C GLY A 90 12.19 0.58 24.32
N ALA A 91 11.87 0.77 25.60
CA ALA A 91 10.66 0.23 26.22
C ALA A 91 9.37 0.65 25.48
N GLU A 92 9.28 1.90 25.02
CA GLU A 92 8.11 2.40 24.27
C GLU A 92 8.00 1.80 22.86
N THR A 93 9.13 1.56 22.19
CA THR A 93 9.16 0.85 20.90
C THR A 93 8.73 -0.60 21.09
N LEU A 94 9.23 -1.27 22.14
CA LEU A 94 8.88 -2.66 22.45
C LEU A 94 7.41 -2.81 22.85
N ALA A 95 6.87 -1.82 23.57
CA ALA A 95 5.46 -1.81 23.95
C ALA A 95 4.52 -1.70 22.73
N ASN A 96 4.96 -1.09 21.62
CA ASN A 96 4.16 -0.94 20.39
C ASN A 96 4.54 -1.94 19.29
N LEU A 97 5.28 -2.99 19.62
CA LEU A 97 5.73 -3.96 18.63
C LEU A 97 4.51 -4.69 18.04
N ARG A 98 4.38 -4.61 16.71
CA ARG A 98 3.29 -5.20 15.96
C ARG A 98 3.38 -6.73 16.01
N LEU A 99 2.40 -7.37 16.63
CA LEU A 99 2.28 -8.83 16.74
C LEU A 99 1.43 -9.45 15.62
N TRP A 100 0.51 -8.67 15.04
CA TRP A 100 -0.42 -9.13 14.01
C TRP A 100 0.06 -8.81 12.61
N ASP A 101 -0.03 -9.78 11.69
CA ASP A 101 0.10 -9.56 10.25
C ASP A 101 -1.26 -9.15 9.63
N ASP A 102 -1.23 -8.41 8.52
CA ASP A 102 -2.42 -7.83 7.88
C ASP A 102 -3.37 -8.92 7.36
N LYS A 103 -2.83 -9.94 6.68
CA LYS A 103 -3.66 -10.95 5.98
C LYS A 103 -4.41 -11.86 6.95
N PRO A 104 -3.76 -12.45 7.99
CA PRO A 104 -4.46 -13.27 8.97
C PRO A 104 -5.49 -12.46 9.76
N LEU A 105 -5.17 -11.22 10.14
CA LEU A 105 -6.09 -10.37 10.88
C LEU A 105 -7.36 -10.08 10.07
N LEU A 106 -7.21 -9.74 8.79
CA LEU A 106 -8.36 -9.53 7.90
C LEU A 106 -9.21 -10.79 7.74
N ALA A 107 -8.58 -11.96 7.61
CA ALA A 107 -9.29 -13.24 7.51
C ALA A 107 -10.09 -13.53 8.79
N THR A 108 -9.51 -13.26 9.98
CA THR A 108 -10.20 -13.39 11.26
C THR A 108 -11.34 -12.40 11.41
N ASN A 109 -11.17 -11.14 10.97
CA ASN A 109 -12.28 -10.17 10.92
C ASN A 109 -13.43 -10.67 10.03
N GLY A 110 -13.10 -11.26 8.88
CA GLY A 110 -14.08 -11.88 7.98
C GLY A 110 -14.88 -13.01 8.63
N GLN A 111 -14.29 -13.76 9.57
CA GLN A 111 -14.99 -14.84 10.25
C GLN A 111 -15.79 -14.35 11.46
N LEU A 112 -15.22 -13.47 12.27
CA LEU A 112 -15.80 -13.07 13.55
C LEU A 112 -16.73 -11.86 13.44
N GLN A 113 -16.44 -10.94 12.53
CA GLN A 113 -17.02 -9.60 12.51
C GLN A 113 -17.76 -9.26 11.21
N GLN A 114 -17.78 -10.16 10.23
CA GLN A 114 -18.46 -9.94 8.95
C GLN A 114 -19.99 -9.93 9.13
N LEU A 115 -20.52 -10.74 10.04
CA LEU A 115 -21.95 -10.90 10.41
C LEU A 115 -22.87 -11.39 9.27
N ARG A 116 -22.65 -10.98 8.01
CA ARG A 116 -23.44 -11.31 6.82
C ARG A 116 -22.57 -11.35 5.55
N VAL A 117 -22.92 -12.22 4.61
CA VAL A 117 -22.11 -12.52 3.41
C VAL A 117 -21.82 -11.33 2.49
N TYR A 118 -22.70 -10.32 2.49
CA TYR A 118 -22.57 -9.13 1.64
C TYR A 118 -21.71 -8.02 2.27
N TYR A 119 -21.33 -8.14 3.55
CA TYR A 119 -20.32 -7.26 4.11
C TYR A 119 -18.94 -7.78 3.79
N ARG A 120 -18.02 -6.86 3.49
CA ARG A 120 -16.60 -7.15 3.37
C ARG A 120 -15.82 -6.10 4.13
N PHE A 121 -14.78 -6.55 4.82
CA PHE A 121 -13.81 -5.63 5.36
C PHE A 121 -12.90 -5.10 4.24
N SER A 122 -12.69 -3.79 4.22
CA SER A 122 -11.60 -3.18 3.47
C SER A 122 -10.26 -3.72 3.98
N GLU A 123 -9.18 -3.48 3.24
CA GLU A 123 -7.85 -3.84 3.73
C GLU A 123 -7.61 -3.21 5.13
N PRO A 124 -7.01 -3.96 6.06
CA PRO A 124 -6.77 -3.48 7.42
C PRO A 124 -5.68 -2.42 7.36
N MET A 125 -6.03 -1.21 7.78
CA MET A 125 -5.12 -0.08 7.73
C MET A 125 -4.48 0.14 9.10
N VAL A 126 -3.16 0.25 9.09
CA VAL A 126 -2.38 0.62 10.27
C VAL A 126 -2.44 2.11 10.50
N ASP A 127 -2.80 2.51 11.72
CA ASP A 127 -2.87 3.91 12.13
C ASP A 127 -2.53 4.06 13.63
N ARG A 128 -2.50 5.30 14.12
CA ARG A 128 -2.04 5.65 15.46
C ARG A 128 -3.02 6.56 16.17
N TYR A 129 -3.38 6.23 17.41
CA TYR A 129 -4.32 7.01 18.22
C TYR A 129 -3.78 7.27 19.62
N ARG A 130 -4.04 8.47 20.15
CA ARG A 130 -3.72 8.82 21.54
C ARG A 130 -4.80 8.27 22.47
N LEU A 131 -4.65 6.99 22.84
CA LEU A 131 -5.59 6.26 23.69
C LEU A 131 -5.31 6.35 25.20
N ARG A 132 -4.15 6.87 25.59
CA ARG A 132 -3.80 7.10 26.99
C ARG A 132 -3.68 8.61 27.26
N GLU A 133 -3.96 9.04 28.49
CA GLU A 133 -3.92 10.44 28.91
C GLU A 133 -2.58 10.89 29.50
N ASP A 134 -1.67 9.95 29.77
CA ASP A 134 -0.33 10.26 30.22
C ASP A 134 0.45 11.02 29.13
N ALA A 135 1.05 12.15 29.49
CA ALA A 135 1.82 12.98 28.57
C ALA A 135 3.05 12.28 27.95
N GLY A 136 3.50 11.16 28.55
CA GLY A 136 4.51 10.24 28.00
C GLY A 136 3.93 9.00 27.32
N GLY A 137 2.60 8.86 27.31
CA GLY A 137 1.91 7.75 26.67
C GLY A 137 1.95 7.90 25.16
N GLY A 138 3.01 7.37 24.54
CA GLY A 138 3.15 7.32 23.09
C GLY A 138 1.88 6.83 22.39
N ARG A 139 1.67 7.28 21.14
CA ARG A 139 0.51 6.94 20.31
C ARG A 139 0.38 5.41 20.19
N GLN A 140 -0.80 4.86 20.48
CA GLN A 140 -1.08 3.43 20.35
C GLN A 140 -1.36 3.11 18.89
N GLN A 141 -0.60 2.15 18.35
CA GLN A 141 -0.81 1.67 17.00
C GLN A 141 -2.01 0.71 16.97
N VAL A 142 -2.89 0.88 15.98
CA VAL A 142 -4.12 0.10 15.80
C VAL A 142 -4.30 -0.29 14.34
N PHE A 143 -5.03 -1.38 14.13
CA PHE A 143 -5.65 -1.72 12.86
C PHE A 143 -7.06 -1.20 12.82
N ILE A 144 -7.41 -0.53 11.73
CA ILE A 144 -8.78 -0.12 11.42
C ILE A 144 -9.19 -0.80 10.13
N ALA A 145 -10.33 -1.49 10.15
CA ALA A 145 -10.91 -2.08 8.96
C ALA A 145 -12.36 -1.61 8.81
N ALA A 146 -12.67 -0.97 7.68
CA ALA A 146 -14.03 -0.51 7.38
C ALA A 146 -14.88 -1.70 6.93
N ARG A 147 -16.12 -1.79 7.42
CA ARG A 147 -17.07 -2.82 6.95
C ARG A 147 -17.88 -2.24 5.81
N GLU A 148 -17.43 -2.49 4.59
CA GLU A 148 -18.05 -2.01 3.36
C GLU A 148 -19.04 -3.04 2.80
N LEU A 149 -19.93 -2.59 1.92
CA LEU A 149 -20.91 -3.43 1.25
C LEU A 149 -20.36 -3.93 -0.10
N GLU A 150 -20.44 -5.24 -0.33
CA GLU A 150 -20.12 -5.89 -1.59
C GLU A 150 -21.38 -6.44 -2.25
N GLN A 151 -21.98 -5.66 -3.15
CA GLN A 151 -23.27 -6.03 -3.78
C GLN A 151 -23.16 -7.25 -4.72
N SER A 152 -21.97 -7.55 -5.23
CA SER A 152 -21.70 -8.76 -6.03
C SER A 152 -21.72 -10.03 -5.19
N ALA A 153 -21.56 -9.94 -3.86
CA ALA A 153 -21.64 -11.08 -2.94
C ALA A 153 -23.08 -11.42 -2.52
N LEU A 154 -24.08 -10.64 -2.95
CA LEU A 154 -25.49 -11.01 -2.79
C LEU A 154 -25.80 -12.27 -3.62
N PRO A 155 -26.67 -13.18 -3.15
CA PRO A 155 -27.14 -14.30 -3.97
C PRO A 155 -27.74 -13.78 -5.29
N GLU A 156 -27.49 -14.48 -6.41
CA GLU A 156 -27.91 -14.02 -7.76
C GLU A 156 -29.40 -13.67 -7.84
N ALA A 157 -30.26 -14.48 -7.20
CA ALA A 157 -31.70 -14.22 -7.11
C ALA A 157 -32.05 -12.86 -6.45
N ASN A 158 -31.19 -12.36 -5.58
CA ASN A 158 -31.36 -11.12 -4.83
C ASN A 158 -30.58 -9.94 -5.42
N GLN A 159 -29.87 -10.12 -6.54
CA GLN A 159 -29.15 -9.05 -7.24
C GLN A 159 -30.05 -8.20 -8.15
N SER A 160 -31.30 -7.97 -7.72
CA SER A 160 -32.25 -7.14 -8.47
C SER A 160 -31.83 -5.66 -8.46
N TRP A 161 -32.32 -4.89 -9.43
CA TRP A 161 -32.08 -3.44 -9.51
C TRP A 161 -32.51 -2.73 -8.20
N LEU A 162 -33.65 -3.13 -7.66
CA LEU A 162 -34.19 -2.62 -6.40
C LEU A 162 -33.21 -2.84 -5.24
N ASN A 163 -32.73 -4.09 -5.09
CA ASN A 163 -31.83 -4.43 -4.00
C ASN A 163 -30.47 -3.72 -4.12
N ARG A 164 -29.94 -3.58 -5.34
CA ARG A 164 -28.63 -2.94 -5.58
C ARG A 164 -28.64 -1.42 -5.38
N HIS A 165 -29.76 -0.77 -5.71
CA HIS A 165 -29.80 0.71 -5.79
C HIS A 165 -30.67 1.37 -4.73
N LEU A 166 -31.57 0.65 -4.06
CA LEU A 166 -32.53 1.20 -3.09
C LEU A 166 -32.47 0.52 -1.71
N VAL A 167 -32.10 -0.76 -1.62
CA VAL A 167 -32.06 -1.49 -0.33
C VAL A 167 -30.65 -1.59 0.22
N PHE A 168 -29.74 -2.24 -0.50
CA PHE A 168 -28.34 -2.41 -0.11
C PHE A 168 -27.52 -1.25 -0.67
N THR A 169 -27.68 -0.09 -0.04
CA THR A 169 -27.05 1.16 -0.49
C THR A 169 -25.72 1.40 0.19
N HIS A 170 -25.48 1.04 1.45
CA HIS A 170 -24.28 1.43 2.20
C HIS A 170 -23.65 0.26 2.99
N GLY A 171 -22.37 0.41 3.34
CA GLY A 171 -21.70 -0.40 4.36
C GLY A 171 -21.98 0.14 5.76
N GLN A 172 -21.58 -0.57 6.82
CA GLN A 172 -21.89 -0.17 8.19
C GLN A 172 -20.76 -0.47 9.18
N GLY A 173 -20.23 0.59 9.78
CA GLY A 173 -19.26 0.52 10.87
C GLY A 173 -17.85 0.11 10.45
N PHE A 174 -17.02 -0.14 11.45
CA PHE A 174 -15.61 -0.48 11.31
C PHE A 174 -15.15 -1.23 12.56
N THR A 175 -14.08 -2.01 12.43
CA THR A 175 -13.42 -2.65 13.57
C THR A 175 -12.13 -1.92 13.89
N VAL A 176 -11.76 -1.89 15.17
CA VAL A 176 -10.48 -1.37 15.64
C VAL A 176 -9.82 -2.38 16.55
N SER A 177 -8.58 -2.77 16.25
CA SER A 177 -7.81 -3.74 17.03
C SER A 177 -6.41 -3.19 17.36
N PRO A 178 -5.91 -3.32 18.60
CA PRO A 178 -4.51 -3.00 18.90
C PRO A 178 -3.56 -3.94 18.15
N VAL A 179 -2.41 -3.42 17.71
CA VAL A 179 -1.41 -4.24 16.99
C VAL A 179 -0.61 -5.17 17.91
N ASN A 180 -0.59 -4.88 19.20
CA ASN A 180 0.33 -5.43 20.22
C ASN A 180 -0.39 -6.27 21.29
N ALA A 181 -1.68 -6.59 21.13
CA ALA A 181 -2.44 -7.37 22.09
C ALA A 181 -3.37 -8.39 21.42
N PHE A 182 -3.61 -9.49 22.12
CA PHE A 182 -4.52 -10.56 21.74
C PHE A 182 -5.46 -10.90 22.89
N GLY A 183 -6.62 -11.45 22.56
CA GLY A 183 -7.60 -11.96 23.51
C GLY A 183 -7.14 -13.25 24.18
N PRO A 184 -7.84 -13.69 25.24
CA PRO A 184 -7.49 -14.91 25.99
C PRO A 184 -7.53 -16.19 25.13
N ASP A 185 -8.30 -16.17 24.06
CA ASP A 185 -8.47 -17.19 23.03
C ASP A 185 -7.40 -17.14 21.91
N ARG A 186 -6.42 -16.22 22.02
CA ARG A 186 -5.43 -15.90 20.98
C ARG A 186 -6.05 -15.34 19.70
N LEU A 187 -7.29 -14.86 19.75
CA LEU A 187 -7.89 -14.09 18.67
C LEU A 187 -7.56 -12.60 18.85
N PRO A 188 -7.75 -11.77 17.81
CA PRO A 188 -7.56 -10.33 17.92
C PRO A 188 -8.42 -9.73 19.04
N TRP A 189 -7.81 -8.88 19.86
CA TRP A 189 -8.57 -8.00 20.75
C TRP A 189 -9.22 -6.88 19.91
N TYR A 190 -10.39 -6.39 20.30
CA TYR A 190 -11.05 -5.28 19.64
C TYR A 190 -11.33 -4.14 20.62
N PHE A 191 -10.93 -2.92 20.24
CA PHE A 191 -11.40 -1.69 20.86
C PHE A 191 -12.82 -1.34 20.40
N VAL A 192 -13.11 -1.55 19.12
CA VAL A 192 -14.43 -1.35 18.51
C VAL A 192 -14.79 -2.61 17.71
N SER A 193 -15.94 -3.20 18.02
CA SER A 193 -16.46 -4.38 17.32
C SER A 193 -17.99 -4.43 17.31
N ASP A 194 -18.51 -5.37 16.51
CA ASP A 194 -19.92 -5.71 16.38
C ASP A 194 -20.76 -4.57 15.77
N LEU A 195 -22.09 -4.64 15.86
CA LEU A 195 -23.05 -3.65 15.34
C LEU A 195 -24.28 -3.54 16.24
N GLY A 196 -24.99 -2.41 16.17
CA GLY A 196 -26.29 -2.25 16.81
C GLY A 196 -26.24 -2.34 18.33
N SER A 197 -27.20 -3.03 18.93
CA SER A 197 -27.32 -3.17 20.40
C SER A 197 -26.19 -3.95 21.06
N VAL A 198 -25.46 -4.78 20.30
CA VAL A 198 -24.31 -5.56 20.79
C VAL A 198 -22.97 -4.89 20.50
N GLU A 199 -22.99 -3.68 19.93
CA GLU A 199 -21.78 -2.92 19.64
C GLU A 199 -20.93 -2.72 20.89
N THR A 200 -19.67 -3.11 20.78
CA THR A 200 -18.75 -3.14 21.89
C THR A 200 -17.67 -2.08 21.75
N ARG A 201 -17.50 -1.28 22.79
CA ARG A 201 -16.34 -0.39 23.00
C ARG A 201 -15.69 -0.69 24.33
N ARG A 202 -14.57 -1.42 24.29
CA ARG A 202 -13.84 -1.90 25.47
C ARG A 202 -12.37 -1.49 25.38
N GLY A 203 -11.82 -1.01 26.48
CA GLY A 203 -10.40 -0.82 26.69
C GLY A 203 -9.67 -2.16 26.86
N ASN A 204 -8.38 -2.09 27.15
CA ASN A 204 -7.56 -3.26 27.44
C ASN A 204 -6.71 -2.97 28.69
N ALA A 205 -7.00 -3.69 29.77
CA ALA A 205 -6.29 -3.52 31.05
C ALA A 205 -4.79 -3.83 30.95
N ALA A 206 -4.39 -4.79 30.10
CA ALA A 206 -2.98 -5.12 29.89
C ALA A 206 -2.20 -3.99 29.19
N LEU A 207 -2.89 -3.15 28.41
CA LEU A 207 -2.34 -1.96 27.78
C LEU A 207 -2.54 -0.68 28.60
N GLY A 208 -3.20 -0.78 29.77
CA GLY A 208 -3.56 0.39 30.58
C GLY A 208 -4.56 1.34 29.90
N ILE A 209 -5.38 0.83 28.98
CA ILE A 209 -6.37 1.61 28.23
C ILE A 209 -7.75 1.30 28.80
N ASP A 210 -8.49 2.31 29.23
CA ASP A 210 -9.84 2.17 29.77
C ASP A 210 -10.94 2.32 28.70
N ASP A 211 -12.15 1.88 29.03
CA ASP A 211 -13.32 1.97 28.16
C ASP A 211 -13.69 3.43 27.84
N ALA A 212 -13.45 4.34 28.79
CA ALA A 212 -13.74 5.77 28.64
C ALA A 212 -12.85 6.41 27.57
N SER A 213 -11.55 6.08 27.55
CA SER A 213 -10.60 6.57 26.54
C SER A 213 -10.95 6.06 25.16
N VAL A 214 -11.31 4.77 25.03
CA VAL A 214 -11.77 4.21 23.74
C VAL A 214 -13.01 4.95 23.23
N ARG A 215 -14.02 5.20 24.09
CA ARG A 215 -15.25 5.93 23.72
C ARG A 215 -15.00 7.40 23.38
N ARG A 216 -14.00 8.02 24.01
CA ARG A 216 -13.59 9.41 23.75
C ARG A 216 -12.90 9.52 22.39
N VAL A 217 -11.98 8.61 22.10
CA VAL A 217 -11.11 8.62 20.92
C VAL A 217 -11.83 8.14 19.67
N PHE A 218 -12.70 7.12 19.79
CA PHE A 218 -13.45 6.55 18.66
C PHE A 218 -14.94 6.92 18.74
N PRO A 219 -15.33 8.13 18.28
CA PRO A 219 -16.73 8.50 18.19
C PRO A 219 -17.42 7.77 17.03
N LEU A 220 -18.57 7.17 17.32
CA LEU A 220 -19.27 6.34 16.35
C LEU A 220 -20.18 7.16 15.44
N GLY A 221 -20.93 8.10 16.00
CA GLY A 221 -21.79 9.02 15.24
C GLY A 221 -22.65 8.27 14.22
N ASN A 222 -22.61 8.73 12.97
CA ASN A 222 -23.22 8.04 11.85
C ASN A 222 -22.22 7.07 11.21
N GLN A 223 -22.46 5.77 11.35
CA GLN A 223 -21.53 4.73 10.91
C GLN A 223 -21.78 4.23 9.49
N SER A 224 -22.80 4.75 8.81
CA SER A 224 -23.16 4.35 7.46
C SER A 224 -22.12 4.83 6.45
N LEU A 225 -21.57 3.89 5.69
CA LEU A 225 -20.53 4.12 4.69
C LEU A 225 -21.17 4.13 3.30
N TYR A 226 -21.66 5.29 2.87
CA TYR A 226 -22.21 5.49 1.52
C TYR A 226 -21.10 5.67 0.49
N PHE A 227 -19.96 6.22 0.89
CA PHE A 227 -18.77 6.39 0.07
C PHE A 227 -17.64 5.56 0.67
N GLY A 228 -16.94 4.83 -0.19
CA GLY A 228 -16.09 3.71 0.24
C GLY A 228 -14.84 3.53 -0.61
N SER A 229 -13.94 2.68 -0.14
CA SER A 229 -12.74 2.26 -0.86
C SER A 229 -13.05 1.22 -1.93
N ARG A 230 -14.17 0.48 -1.82
CA ARG A 230 -14.52 -0.57 -2.79
C ARG A 230 -15.41 -0.05 -3.93
N PRO A 231 -15.31 -0.67 -5.13
CA PRO A 231 -16.22 -0.36 -6.24
C PRO A 231 -17.67 -0.47 -5.80
N SER A 232 -18.36 0.67 -5.84
CA SER A 232 -19.74 0.80 -5.35
C SER A 232 -20.60 1.38 -6.46
N PRO A 233 -21.63 0.66 -6.95
CA PRO A 233 -22.52 1.19 -7.98
C PRO A 233 -23.33 2.37 -7.43
N TYR A 234 -23.97 3.13 -8.33
CA TYR A 234 -24.80 4.25 -7.91
C TYR A 234 -25.90 3.82 -6.94
N ALA A 235 -26.32 4.73 -6.07
CA ALA A 235 -27.44 4.51 -5.14
C ALA A 235 -28.46 5.64 -5.26
N LEU A 236 -29.70 5.33 -4.93
CA LEU A 236 -30.83 6.25 -4.93
C LEU A 236 -31.33 6.35 -3.49
N ALA A 237 -31.00 7.44 -2.83
CA ALA A 237 -31.28 7.60 -1.41
C ALA A 237 -31.53 9.07 -1.06
N PRO A 238 -32.51 9.41 -0.20
CA PRO A 238 -33.54 8.52 0.34
C PRO A 238 -34.56 8.09 -0.73
N SER A 239 -35.28 7.01 -0.47
CA SER A 239 -36.34 6.50 -1.35
C SER A 239 -37.60 6.13 -0.56
N ALA A 240 -38.68 5.74 -1.23
CA ALA A 240 -39.89 5.23 -0.55
C ALA A 240 -39.66 3.86 0.13
N ILE A 241 -38.56 3.19 -0.21
CA ILE A 241 -38.14 1.91 0.35
C ILE A 241 -37.07 2.19 1.41
N GLU A 242 -37.20 1.53 2.55
CA GLU A 242 -36.20 1.61 3.61
C GLU A 242 -34.90 0.89 3.20
N GLU A 243 -33.78 1.51 3.50
CA GLU A 243 -32.45 1.00 3.21
C GLU A 243 -32.04 0.03 4.31
N PHE A 244 -31.39 -1.07 3.96
CA PHE A 244 -30.87 -1.99 4.97
C PHE A 244 -29.67 -1.36 5.69
N ASP A 245 -29.71 -1.34 7.03
CA ASP A 245 -28.65 -0.73 7.87
C ASP A 245 -27.75 -1.82 8.46
N TYR A 246 -28.28 -2.65 9.37
CA TYR A 246 -27.57 -3.77 9.97
C TYR A 246 -28.52 -4.87 10.47
N PRO A 247 -28.02 -6.12 10.64
CA PRO A 247 -28.81 -7.17 11.26
C PRO A 247 -28.83 -7.05 12.79
N GLU A 248 -29.98 -7.28 13.40
CA GLU A 248 -30.17 -7.35 14.85
C GLU A 248 -30.80 -8.70 15.23
N GLY A 249 -29.94 -9.67 15.57
CA GLY A 249 -30.38 -11.05 15.81
C GLY A 249 -30.96 -11.70 14.55
N SER A 250 -32.25 -12.07 14.62
CA SER A 250 -33.03 -12.59 13.49
C SER A 250 -33.66 -11.49 12.62
N ASP A 251 -33.76 -10.27 13.14
CA ASP A 251 -34.42 -9.16 12.49
C ASP A 251 -33.40 -8.25 11.77
N ASN A 252 -33.92 -7.38 10.90
CA ASN A 252 -33.12 -6.41 10.16
C ASN A 252 -33.55 -5.01 10.58
N VAL A 253 -32.56 -4.15 10.87
CA VAL A 253 -32.78 -2.73 11.09
C VAL A 253 -32.65 -2.02 9.75
N TYR A 254 -33.59 -1.12 9.48
CA TYR A 254 -33.61 -0.32 8.28
C TYR A 254 -33.46 1.17 8.62
N SER A 255 -32.91 1.91 7.68
CA SER A 255 -32.66 3.33 7.80
C SER A 255 -33.03 4.07 6.52
N HIS A 256 -32.94 5.40 6.57
CA HIS A 256 -33.05 6.25 5.40
C HIS A 256 -31.88 7.20 5.36
N TYR A 257 -31.38 7.47 4.16
CA TYR A 257 -30.37 8.48 3.96
C TYR A 257 -30.89 9.87 4.35
N ARG A 258 -30.17 10.51 5.30
CA ARG A 258 -30.44 11.87 5.80
C ARG A 258 -29.37 12.86 5.35
N GLY A 259 -28.46 12.43 4.48
CA GLY A 259 -27.41 13.27 3.93
C GLY A 259 -27.91 14.19 2.82
N ARG A 260 -26.97 14.97 2.28
CA ARG A 260 -27.25 15.98 1.25
C ARG A 260 -26.45 15.73 -0.03
N ALA A 261 -25.86 14.55 -0.16
CA ALA A 261 -24.97 14.23 -1.26
C ALA A 261 -25.71 13.86 -2.54
N GLY A 262 -25.10 14.16 -3.68
CA GLY A 262 -25.59 13.69 -4.97
C GLY A 262 -26.57 14.64 -5.66
N ILE A 263 -27.15 14.15 -6.74
CA ILE A 263 -27.96 14.95 -7.67
C ILE A 263 -29.43 14.73 -7.34
N ARG A 264 -30.17 15.80 -7.04
CA ARG A 264 -31.61 15.70 -6.75
C ARG A 264 -32.38 15.23 -7.99
N LEU A 265 -33.26 14.26 -7.81
CA LEU A 265 -34.17 13.74 -8.83
C LEU A 265 -35.60 14.24 -8.60
N ASP A 266 -35.73 15.53 -8.32
CA ASP A 266 -37.00 16.21 -8.05
C ASP A 266 -37.80 16.48 -9.33
N THR A 267 -37.13 16.79 -10.44
CA THR A 267 -37.76 17.13 -11.72
C THR A 267 -37.78 15.97 -12.71
N PRO A 268 -38.79 15.89 -13.59
CA PRO A 268 -38.84 14.87 -14.65
C PRO A 268 -37.68 15.00 -15.64
N LEU A 269 -37.17 16.23 -15.87
CA LEU A 269 -35.99 16.44 -16.70
C LEU A 269 -34.72 15.90 -16.05
N ALA A 270 -34.52 16.11 -14.74
CA ALA A 270 -33.40 15.53 -14.00
C ALA A 270 -33.46 13.99 -14.03
N ARG A 271 -34.65 13.40 -13.88
CA ARG A 271 -34.86 11.95 -14.00
C ARG A 271 -34.57 11.43 -15.40
N LEU A 272 -35.00 12.13 -16.45
CA LEU A 272 -34.70 11.79 -17.83
C LEU A 272 -33.19 11.87 -18.11
N ALA A 273 -32.53 12.93 -17.66
CA ALA A 273 -31.08 13.07 -17.80
C ALA A 273 -30.33 11.95 -17.06
N ALA A 274 -30.74 11.60 -15.84
CA ALA A 274 -30.19 10.50 -15.07
C ALA A 274 -30.43 9.14 -15.76
N ALA A 275 -31.63 8.90 -16.28
CA ALA A 275 -31.99 7.70 -17.03
C ALA A 275 -31.13 7.52 -18.29
N LEU A 276 -30.88 8.61 -19.03
CA LEU A 276 -30.03 8.58 -20.21
C LEU A 276 -28.54 8.38 -19.86
N TYR A 277 -28.05 9.08 -18.83
CA TYR A 277 -26.66 8.98 -18.37
C TYR A 277 -26.33 7.56 -17.87
N LEU A 278 -27.21 6.98 -17.05
CA LEU A 278 -27.04 5.64 -16.48
C LEU A 278 -27.53 4.52 -17.42
N ARG A 279 -28.19 4.88 -18.53
CA ARG A 279 -28.87 3.95 -19.44
C ARG A 279 -29.88 3.06 -18.72
N GLU A 280 -30.62 3.62 -17.76
CA GLU A 280 -31.58 2.91 -16.93
C GLU A 280 -32.96 3.61 -16.97
N LEU A 281 -33.87 3.06 -17.78
CA LEU A 281 -35.21 3.62 -17.96
C LEU A 281 -36.09 3.54 -16.71
N LYS A 282 -35.77 2.65 -15.75
CA LYS A 282 -36.52 2.50 -14.50
C LYS A 282 -36.52 3.76 -13.65
N LEU A 283 -35.54 4.65 -13.82
CA LEU A 283 -35.47 5.94 -13.14
C LEU A 283 -36.62 6.90 -13.52
N LEU A 284 -37.31 6.63 -14.63
CA LEU A 284 -38.49 7.38 -15.04
C LEU A 284 -39.76 6.96 -14.28
N VAL A 285 -39.76 5.77 -13.66
CA VAL A 285 -40.93 5.21 -12.97
C VAL A 285 -40.98 5.73 -11.54
N ARG A 286 -42.09 6.38 -11.17
CA ARG A 286 -42.24 7.08 -9.87
C ARG A 286 -42.39 6.17 -8.65
N GLY A 287 -42.56 4.85 -8.82
CA GLY A 287 -43.05 3.96 -7.76
C GLY A 287 -42.22 4.00 -6.47
N SER A 288 -40.89 3.90 -6.58
CA SER A 288 -39.99 3.85 -5.42
C SER A 288 -39.25 5.17 -5.15
N LEU A 289 -39.38 6.15 -6.04
CA LEU A 289 -38.62 7.41 -6.02
C LEU A 289 -39.49 8.55 -5.51
N THR A 290 -38.99 9.26 -4.50
CA THR A 290 -39.63 10.44 -3.93
C THR A 290 -39.02 11.71 -4.55
N ASP A 291 -39.64 12.87 -4.28
CA ASP A 291 -39.10 14.14 -4.77
C ASP A 291 -37.84 14.59 -4.00
N ASP A 292 -37.54 13.92 -2.87
CA ASP A 292 -36.30 14.09 -2.09
C ASP A 292 -35.18 13.13 -2.50
N THR A 293 -35.44 12.18 -3.41
CA THR A 293 -34.45 11.18 -3.81
C THR A 293 -33.22 11.83 -4.46
N GLN A 294 -32.05 11.47 -3.94
CA GLN A 294 -30.76 11.91 -4.46
C GLN A 294 -30.08 10.74 -5.18
N LEU A 295 -29.51 11.03 -6.34
CA LEU A 295 -28.68 10.11 -7.09
C LEU A 295 -27.22 10.24 -6.64
N LEU A 296 -26.74 9.22 -5.95
CA LEU A 296 -25.38 9.09 -5.46
C LEU A 296 -24.51 8.42 -6.54
N LEU A 297 -23.69 9.21 -7.23
CA LEU A 297 -22.74 8.74 -8.25
C LEU A 297 -21.31 8.64 -7.74
N ARG A 298 -20.46 7.87 -8.43
CA ARG A 298 -19.01 7.73 -8.21
C ARG A 298 -18.68 7.48 -6.74
N ARG A 299 -19.34 6.49 -6.16
CA ARG A 299 -19.33 6.27 -4.71
C ARG A 299 -18.01 5.71 -4.21
N GLU A 300 -17.25 5.09 -5.09
CA GLU A 300 -15.86 4.73 -4.83
C GLU A 300 -15.00 6.01 -4.81
N VAL A 301 -14.20 6.14 -3.75
CA VAL A 301 -13.52 7.40 -3.42
C VAL A 301 -12.46 7.79 -4.47
N ARG A 302 -11.72 6.83 -5.05
CA ARG A 302 -10.70 7.14 -6.08
C ARG A 302 -11.34 7.55 -7.40
N GLU A 303 -12.44 6.95 -7.81
CA GLU A 303 -13.21 7.29 -9.00
C GLU A 303 -13.77 8.71 -8.87
N ARG A 304 -14.27 9.06 -7.69
CA ARG A 304 -14.73 10.41 -7.37
C ARG A 304 -13.62 11.44 -7.52
N LEU A 305 -12.46 11.17 -6.94
CA LEU A 305 -11.29 12.05 -7.01
C LEU A 305 -10.72 12.15 -8.42
N THR A 306 -10.64 11.04 -9.15
CA THR A 306 -10.18 10.99 -10.54
C THR A 306 -11.11 11.76 -11.47
N ALA A 307 -12.42 11.70 -11.25
CA ALA A 307 -13.38 12.49 -12.01
C ALA A 307 -13.26 14.00 -11.75
N LEU A 308 -12.81 14.40 -10.56
CA LEU A 308 -12.61 15.81 -10.19
C LEU A 308 -11.24 16.35 -10.63
N ALA A 309 -10.19 15.55 -10.49
CA ALA A 309 -8.81 15.92 -10.76
C ALA A 309 -8.11 14.83 -11.60
N PRO A 310 -8.49 14.66 -12.89
CA PRO A 310 -7.99 13.57 -13.75
C PRO A 310 -6.49 13.65 -14.07
N PHE A 311 -5.87 14.80 -13.79
CA PHE A 311 -4.43 15.03 -13.95
C PHE A 311 -3.60 14.56 -12.74
N LEU A 312 -4.24 14.13 -11.65
CA LEU A 312 -3.60 13.45 -10.52
C LEU A 312 -3.93 11.96 -10.57
N ARG A 313 -2.98 11.13 -10.18
CA ARG A 313 -3.19 9.68 -10.03
C ARG A 313 -3.60 9.37 -8.59
N PHE A 314 -4.70 8.66 -8.42
CA PHE A 314 -5.20 8.20 -7.12
C PHE A 314 -5.13 6.67 -7.05
N GLU A 315 -3.91 6.14 -7.05
CA GLU A 315 -3.64 4.69 -7.13
C GLU A 315 -3.31 4.03 -5.78
N SER A 316 -3.21 4.83 -4.70
CA SER A 316 -3.05 4.32 -3.34
C SER A 316 -4.37 3.83 -2.75
N ASP A 317 -4.31 2.86 -1.85
CA ASP A 317 -5.47 2.43 -1.09
C ASP A 317 -5.96 3.50 -0.10
N PRO A 318 -7.23 3.94 -0.19
CA PRO A 318 -7.84 4.83 0.78
C PRO A 318 -7.80 4.22 2.18
N TYR A 319 -7.53 5.05 3.18
CA TYR A 319 -7.56 4.60 4.56
C TYR A 319 -8.56 5.37 5.40
N LEU A 320 -9.28 4.62 6.24
CA LEU A 320 -10.33 5.16 7.09
C LEU A 320 -9.73 5.73 8.36
N VAL A 321 -10.06 6.98 8.65
CA VAL A 321 -9.72 7.69 9.89
C VAL A 321 -11.00 8.01 10.63
N ASN A 322 -11.04 7.70 11.93
CA ASN A 322 -12.19 7.99 12.78
C ASN A 322 -11.84 9.10 13.78
N VAL A 323 -12.32 10.33 13.53
CA VAL A 323 -11.98 11.49 14.35
C VAL A 323 -13.17 12.40 14.60
N ARG A 324 -13.17 13.07 15.74
CA ARG A 324 -14.16 14.11 16.04
C ARG A 324 -13.71 15.44 15.45
N LEU A 325 -14.43 15.93 14.45
CA LEU A 325 -14.29 17.30 13.97
C LEU A 325 -15.22 18.24 14.74
N ARG A 326 -14.72 19.43 15.07
CA ARG A 326 -15.52 20.53 15.61
C ARG A 326 -15.57 21.60 14.52
N ASP A 327 -16.77 22.09 14.21
CA ASP A 327 -17.05 23.25 13.36
C ASP A 327 -16.10 23.40 12.16
N ASP A 328 -16.28 22.54 11.16
CA ASP A 328 -15.59 22.65 9.87
C ASP A 328 -16.54 23.20 8.79
N ALA A 329 -15.99 23.96 7.84
CA ALA A 329 -16.79 24.59 6.77
C ALA A 329 -17.30 23.57 5.72
N VAL A 330 -16.62 22.43 5.60
CA VAL A 330 -16.87 21.42 4.55
C VAL A 330 -17.43 20.14 5.15
N PHE A 331 -16.90 19.71 6.30
CA PHE A 331 -17.25 18.46 6.95
C PHE A 331 -18.23 18.67 8.11
N SER A 332 -19.26 17.84 8.16
CA SER A 332 -20.25 17.89 9.24
C SER A 332 -19.65 17.45 10.57
N SER A 333 -19.94 18.18 11.65
CA SER A 333 -19.53 17.81 13.01
C SER A 333 -20.14 16.49 13.52
N ARG A 334 -21.19 16.01 12.86
CA ARG A 334 -21.83 14.71 13.16
C ARG A 334 -21.15 13.54 12.46
N GLN A 335 -20.31 13.82 11.47
CA GLN A 335 -19.56 12.80 10.76
C GLN A 335 -18.20 12.61 11.41
N HIS A 336 -17.80 11.35 11.57
CA HIS A 336 -16.52 11.02 12.20
C HIS A 336 -15.63 10.14 11.32
N GLN A 337 -16.18 9.53 10.27
CA GLN A 337 -15.48 8.61 9.39
C GLN A 337 -15.08 9.34 8.10
N PHE A 338 -13.78 9.44 7.88
CA PHE A 338 -13.18 10.11 6.73
C PHE A 338 -12.20 9.18 6.04
N TRP A 339 -12.25 9.14 4.72
CA TRP A 339 -11.27 8.48 3.88
C TRP A 339 -10.17 9.46 3.52
N LEU A 340 -8.93 9.13 3.85
CA LEU A 340 -7.76 9.82 3.36
C LEU A 340 -7.22 9.08 2.13
N VAL A 341 -6.90 9.84 1.08
CA VAL A 341 -6.40 9.31 -0.19
C VAL A 341 -5.21 10.12 -0.67
N ASP A 342 -4.19 9.44 -1.16
CA ASP A 342 -2.97 10.04 -1.65
C ASP A 342 -3.09 10.36 -3.15
N GLY A 343 -2.81 11.61 -3.53
CA GLY A 343 -2.78 12.07 -4.92
C GLY A 343 -1.34 12.21 -5.43
N PHE A 344 -1.04 11.58 -6.56
CA PHE A 344 0.30 11.57 -7.14
C PHE A 344 0.39 12.39 -8.44
N THR A 345 1.51 13.08 -8.60
CA THR A 345 1.95 13.65 -9.87
C THR A 345 2.95 12.68 -10.51
N SER A 346 2.76 12.39 -11.80
CA SER A 346 3.68 11.51 -12.54
C SER A 346 3.95 12.04 -13.94
N SER A 347 5.13 11.77 -14.48
CA SER A 347 5.45 12.09 -15.87
C SER A 347 6.43 11.07 -16.47
N PRO A 348 6.23 10.65 -17.74
CA PRO A 348 7.18 9.80 -18.46
C PRO A 348 8.41 10.58 -18.96
N SER A 349 8.34 11.91 -19.02
CA SER A 349 9.27 12.75 -19.81
C SER A 349 10.14 13.69 -18.99
N TYR A 350 10.44 13.36 -17.73
CA TYR A 350 11.32 14.18 -16.92
C TYR A 350 12.76 14.17 -17.49
N PRO A 351 13.34 15.34 -17.82
CA PRO A 351 14.63 15.40 -18.52
C PRO A 351 15.75 14.67 -17.77
N TYR A 352 16.49 13.81 -18.48
CA TYR A 352 17.63 13.01 -17.98
C TYR A 352 17.30 12.00 -16.86
N SER A 353 16.08 11.96 -16.33
CA SER A 353 15.70 10.99 -15.31
C SER A 353 15.63 9.59 -15.90
N SER A 354 16.15 8.62 -15.16
CA SER A 354 15.96 7.22 -15.48
C SER A 354 14.53 6.80 -15.15
N PRO A 355 13.82 6.12 -16.07
CA PRO A 355 12.50 5.59 -15.78
C PRO A 355 12.55 4.56 -14.64
N LEU A 356 11.43 4.38 -13.98
CA LEU A 356 11.24 3.37 -12.93
C LEU A 356 11.37 1.97 -13.55
N PRO A 357 12.20 1.07 -12.97
CA PRO A 357 12.26 -0.32 -13.40
C PRO A 357 10.88 -0.98 -13.38
N GLY A 358 10.50 -1.66 -14.47
CA GLY A 358 9.18 -2.29 -14.63
C GLY A 358 8.04 -1.35 -15.03
N GLU A 359 8.18 -0.04 -14.85
CA GLU A 359 7.17 0.97 -15.18
C GLU A 359 7.80 2.12 -16.00
N PRO A 360 8.12 1.90 -17.29
CA PRO A 360 8.85 2.87 -18.12
C PRO A 360 8.10 4.19 -18.35
N GLU A 361 6.79 4.20 -18.11
CA GLU A 361 5.91 5.37 -18.16
C GLU A 361 6.14 6.36 -16.98
N ILE A 362 6.96 5.98 -15.99
CA ILE A 362 7.21 6.76 -14.78
C ILE A 362 8.69 7.17 -14.70
N SER A 363 9.00 8.40 -15.14
CA SER A 363 10.31 9.04 -14.97
C SER A 363 10.32 10.11 -13.89
N TYR A 364 9.15 10.43 -13.34
CA TYR A 364 8.91 11.36 -12.24
C TYR A 364 7.72 10.88 -11.45
N PHE A 365 7.80 10.92 -10.11
CA PHE A 365 6.71 10.48 -9.24
C PHE A 365 6.81 11.16 -7.87
N ARG A 366 5.77 11.89 -7.46
CA ARG A 366 5.68 12.56 -6.15
C ARG A 366 4.25 12.48 -5.61
N ASN A 367 4.09 12.56 -4.29
CA ASN A 367 2.80 12.73 -3.61
C ASN A 367 2.65 14.15 -3.05
N PRO A 368 2.28 15.13 -3.88
CA PRO A 368 2.17 16.50 -3.40
C PRO A 368 0.81 16.83 -2.81
N VAL A 369 -0.13 15.87 -2.78
CA VAL A 369 -1.52 16.09 -2.39
C VAL A 369 -2.06 14.99 -1.48
N LYS A 370 -2.86 15.39 -0.49
CA LYS A 370 -3.73 14.55 0.34
C LYS A 370 -5.19 14.95 0.13
N ALA A 371 -6.05 14.01 -0.19
CA ALA A 371 -7.49 14.25 -0.28
C ALA A 371 -8.20 13.64 0.94
N VAL A 372 -9.21 14.35 1.44
CA VAL A 372 -10.09 13.87 2.51
C VAL A 372 -11.50 13.76 1.94
N VAL A 373 -12.15 12.62 2.11
CA VAL A 373 -13.52 12.36 1.64
C VAL A 373 -14.40 11.86 2.80
N ASP A 374 -15.53 12.52 3.01
CA ASP A 374 -16.56 12.13 3.98
C ASP A 374 -17.20 10.80 3.57
N ALA A 375 -17.18 9.79 4.45
CA ALA A 375 -17.71 8.46 4.16
C ALA A 375 -19.26 8.41 4.04
N TYR A 376 -19.98 9.41 4.54
CA TYR A 376 -21.44 9.50 4.51
C TYR A 376 -21.97 10.44 3.41
N ASN A 377 -21.41 11.64 3.28
CA ASN A 377 -21.85 12.63 2.28
C ASN A 377 -20.97 12.70 1.04
N GLY A 378 -19.78 12.08 1.04
CA GLY A 378 -18.87 12.17 -0.10
C GLY A 378 -18.39 13.59 -0.42
N ALA A 379 -18.61 14.53 0.52
CA ALA A 379 -17.99 15.84 0.52
C ALA A 379 -16.49 15.65 0.64
N LEU A 380 -15.70 16.43 -0.11
CA LEU A 380 -14.26 16.23 -0.15
C LEU A 380 -13.52 17.56 -0.19
N ARG A 381 -12.26 17.52 0.23
CA ARG A 381 -11.31 18.61 0.05
C ARG A 381 -9.92 18.06 -0.25
N ILE A 382 -9.22 18.74 -1.15
CA ILE A 382 -7.88 18.37 -1.60
C ILE A 382 -6.87 19.34 -0.99
N TYR A 383 -5.90 18.81 -0.25
CA TYR A 383 -4.88 19.55 0.48
C TYR A 383 -3.49 19.35 -0.12
N VAL A 384 -2.69 20.40 -0.18
CA VAL A 384 -1.35 20.37 -0.76
C VAL A 384 -0.30 20.08 0.30
N SER A 385 0.31 18.89 0.26
CA SER A 385 1.36 18.47 1.18
C SER A 385 2.78 18.86 0.74
N ASP A 386 3.08 18.84 -0.57
CA ASP A 386 4.38 19.29 -1.10
C ASP A 386 4.17 20.50 -2.02
N GLN A 387 4.53 21.69 -1.53
CA GLN A 387 4.42 22.94 -2.29
C GLN A 387 5.52 23.08 -3.36
N SER A 388 6.59 22.30 -3.27
CA SER A 388 7.74 22.37 -4.19
C SER A 388 7.56 21.57 -5.48
N ASP A 389 6.46 20.83 -5.62
CA ASP A 389 6.16 20.03 -6.80
C ASP A 389 5.84 20.93 -8.02
N PRO A 390 6.65 20.89 -9.10
CA PRO A 390 6.46 21.77 -10.25
C PRO A 390 5.20 21.45 -11.08
N ILE A 391 4.76 20.19 -11.11
CA ILE A 391 3.57 19.78 -11.87
C ILE A 391 2.32 20.30 -11.17
N LEU A 392 2.21 20.08 -9.86
CA LEU A 392 1.12 20.58 -9.03
C LEU A 392 1.10 22.10 -9.01
N ALA A 393 2.26 22.76 -8.89
CA ALA A 393 2.34 24.23 -8.91
C ALA A 393 1.71 24.83 -10.18
N THR A 394 1.80 24.12 -11.31
CA THR A 394 1.15 24.52 -12.56
C THR A 394 -0.37 24.35 -12.47
N TRP A 395 -0.86 23.20 -12.01
CA TRP A 395 -2.30 22.94 -11.86
C TRP A 395 -2.97 23.85 -10.84
N ARG A 396 -2.29 24.22 -9.76
CA ARG A 396 -2.79 25.17 -8.76
C ARG A 396 -3.04 26.57 -9.34
N ARG A 397 -2.28 26.97 -10.37
CA ARG A 397 -2.52 28.24 -11.07
C ARG A 397 -3.77 28.18 -11.95
N VAL A 398 -4.08 27.01 -12.51
CA VAL A 398 -5.26 26.80 -13.37
C VAL A 398 -6.54 26.63 -12.54
N PHE A 399 -6.46 25.90 -11.42
CA PHE A 399 -7.60 25.58 -10.54
C PHE A 399 -7.33 25.98 -9.09
N PRO A 400 -7.28 27.29 -8.76
CA PRO A 400 -6.93 27.74 -7.42
C PRO A 400 -7.91 27.27 -6.33
N ASP A 401 -9.21 27.20 -6.64
CA ASP A 401 -10.25 26.84 -5.67
C ASP A 401 -10.31 25.33 -5.35
N LEU A 402 -9.69 24.50 -6.19
CA LEU A 402 -9.66 23.05 -6.02
C LEU A 402 -8.73 22.62 -4.87
N PHE A 403 -7.69 23.40 -4.60
CA PHE A 403 -6.62 23.05 -3.67
C PHE A 403 -6.63 23.95 -2.43
N ALA A 404 -6.56 23.33 -1.26
CA ALA A 404 -6.36 24.01 0.01
C ALA A 404 -4.92 23.81 0.52
N PRO A 405 -4.36 24.77 1.29
CA PRO A 405 -3.10 24.57 1.99
C PRO A 405 -3.26 23.47 3.07
N LEU A 406 -2.20 22.70 3.36
CA LEU A 406 -2.25 21.62 4.37
C LEU A 406 -2.61 22.15 5.76
N GLU A 407 -2.26 23.40 6.05
CA GLU A 407 -2.55 24.08 7.30
C GLU A 407 -4.06 24.29 7.52
N ALA A 408 -4.85 24.34 6.44
CA ALA A 408 -6.30 24.40 6.50
C ALA A 408 -6.96 23.04 6.78
N MET A 409 -6.19 21.94 6.77
CA MET A 409 -6.71 20.63 7.17
C MET A 409 -6.98 20.64 8.68
N PRO A 410 -8.17 20.18 9.13
CA PRO A 410 -8.46 20.06 10.56
C PRO A 410 -7.37 19.28 11.29
N ALA A 411 -6.89 19.82 12.41
CA ALA A 411 -5.78 19.22 13.17
C ALA A 411 -6.00 17.72 13.50
N PRO A 412 -7.21 17.28 13.91
CA PRO A 412 -7.46 15.85 14.13
C PRO A 412 -7.30 14.97 12.89
N LEU A 413 -7.50 15.48 11.67
CA LEU A 413 -7.21 14.71 10.44
C LEU A 413 -5.72 14.76 10.09
N ARG A 414 -5.09 15.92 10.32
CA ARG A 414 -3.67 16.12 10.02
C ARG A 414 -2.77 15.20 10.83
N GLU A 415 -3.12 14.89 12.08
CA GLU A 415 -2.37 13.92 12.91
C GLU A 415 -2.33 12.49 12.32
N HIS A 416 -3.22 12.18 11.37
CA HIS A 416 -3.35 10.86 10.73
C HIS A 416 -2.82 10.83 9.29
N ILE A 417 -2.14 11.89 8.83
CA ILE A 417 -1.43 11.82 7.56
C ILE A 417 -0.28 10.80 7.66
N ARG A 418 -0.01 10.14 6.53
CA ARG A 418 1.07 9.16 6.40
C ARG A 418 1.71 9.25 5.03
N TYR A 419 2.98 8.90 4.96
CA TYR A 419 3.74 8.79 3.74
C TYR A 419 3.27 7.54 2.97
N PRO A 420 2.84 7.67 1.71
CA PRO A 420 2.21 6.56 1.01
C PRO A 420 3.20 5.44 0.72
N GLN A 421 2.80 4.19 1.04
CA GLN A 421 3.54 2.98 0.68
C GLN A 421 3.86 2.92 -0.82
N ARG A 422 2.95 3.37 -1.69
CA ARG A 422 3.21 3.41 -3.14
C ARG A 422 4.41 4.29 -3.49
N GLN A 423 4.47 5.54 -3.02
CA GLN A 423 5.63 6.40 -3.28
C GLN A 423 6.89 5.85 -2.62
N PHE A 424 6.76 5.27 -1.43
CA PHE A 424 7.90 4.70 -0.73
C PHE A 424 8.52 3.53 -1.50
N ARG A 425 7.71 2.62 -2.05
CA ARG A 425 8.18 1.57 -2.96
C ARG A 425 8.91 2.13 -4.18
N VAL A 426 8.37 3.19 -4.79
CA VAL A 426 9.00 3.87 -5.94
C VAL A 426 10.36 4.48 -5.56
N VAL A 427 10.41 5.17 -4.42
CA VAL A 427 11.64 5.76 -3.88
C VAL A 427 12.68 4.68 -3.61
N VAL A 428 12.30 3.61 -2.93
CA VAL A 428 13.17 2.46 -2.62
C VAL A 428 13.70 1.81 -3.89
N GLU A 429 12.83 1.55 -4.88
CA GLU A 429 13.24 0.88 -6.11
C GLU A 429 14.31 1.68 -6.86
N GLN A 430 14.18 3.00 -6.91
CA GLN A 430 15.21 3.86 -7.48
C GLN A 430 16.46 3.96 -6.57
N LEU A 431 16.28 4.02 -5.24
CA LEU A 431 17.37 4.12 -4.28
C LEU A 431 18.33 2.93 -4.36
N LYS A 432 17.85 1.74 -4.73
CA LYS A 432 18.69 0.54 -4.93
C LYS A 432 19.93 0.79 -5.78
N ARG A 433 19.84 1.68 -6.77
CA ARG A 433 20.97 2.06 -7.64
C ARG A 433 21.39 3.53 -7.46
N PHE A 434 20.45 4.43 -7.23
CA PHE A 434 20.70 5.87 -7.15
C PHE A 434 21.09 6.39 -5.76
N HIS A 435 21.33 5.50 -4.78
CA HIS A 435 22.07 5.87 -3.57
C HIS A 435 23.53 6.23 -3.87
N VAL A 436 24.10 5.67 -4.95
CA VAL A 436 25.46 6.00 -5.41
C VAL A 436 25.45 7.33 -6.18
N THR A 437 26.14 8.34 -5.65
CA THR A 437 26.24 9.66 -6.27
C THR A 437 27.47 9.83 -7.16
N ASP A 438 28.53 9.03 -6.95
CA ASP A 438 29.75 9.08 -7.78
C ASP A 438 29.52 8.36 -9.11
N PRO A 439 29.63 9.05 -10.27
CA PRO A 439 29.41 8.46 -11.58
C PRO A 439 30.34 7.29 -11.92
N ARG A 440 31.56 7.25 -11.37
CA ARG A 440 32.54 6.19 -11.63
C ARG A 440 32.13 4.88 -10.96
N ILE A 441 31.68 4.97 -9.71
CA ILE A 441 31.14 3.83 -8.95
C ILE A 441 29.79 3.40 -9.54
N PHE A 442 28.96 4.36 -9.94
CA PHE A 442 27.68 4.07 -10.59
C PHE A 442 27.85 3.32 -11.92
N TYR A 443 28.90 3.66 -12.69
CA TYR A 443 29.22 2.99 -13.96
C TYR A 443 29.71 1.55 -13.75
N SER A 444 30.47 1.26 -12.70
CA SER A 444 30.96 -0.11 -12.44
C SER A 444 29.83 -1.05 -12.01
N GLY A 445 28.81 -0.53 -11.33
CA GLY A 445 27.64 -1.32 -10.92
C GLY A 445 27.88 -2.22 -9.71
N ASP A 446 28.97 -2.01 -8.97
CA ASP A 446 29.36 -2.89 -7.85
C ASP A 446 28.54 -2.64 -6.57
N ALA A 447 27.94 -1.45 -6.44
CA ALA A 447 27.17 -1.02 -5.27
C ALA A 447 25.67 -0.95 -5.62
N ILE A 448 25.04 -2.11 -5.76
CA ILE A 448 23.59 -2.25 -5.96
C ILE A 448 22.98 -2.86 -4.71
N TRP A 449 21.85 -2.30 -4.28
CA TRP A 449 21.02 -2.88 -3.22
C TRP A 449 19.83 -3.65 -3.79
N GLU A 450 19.28 -4.54 -2.97
CA GLU A 450 18.09 -5.31 -3.23
C GLU A 450 17.13 -5.26 -2.03
N LEU A 451 15.89 -5.69 -2.28
CA LEU A 451 14.93 -5.89 -1.20
C LEU A 451 15.27 -7.23 -0.54
N PRO A 452 15.39 -7.28 0.80
CA PRO A 452 15.57 -8.53 1.50
C PRO A 452 14.35 -9.43 1.31
N THR A 453 14.57 -10.73 1.41
CA THR A 453 13.51 -11.72 1.44
C THR A 453 13.18 -12.14 2.88
N GLU A 454 11.95 -12.58 3.09
CA GLU A 454 11.49 -13.22 4.32
C GLU A 454 10.72 -14.50 4.00
N THR A 455 10.69 -15.44 4.95
CA THR A 455 9.91 -16.66 4.81
C THR A 455 8.50 -16.44 5.36
N TYR A 456 7.52 -16.33 4.48
CA TYR A 456 6.12 -16.14 4.82
C TYR A 456 5.29 -17.34 4.33
N GLY A 457 4.60 -18.03 5.23
CA GLY A 457 3.78 -19.19 4.87
C GLY A 457 4.56 -20.36 4.22
N GLY A 458 5.88 -20.41 4.42
CA GLY A 458 6.76 -21.40 3.79
C GLY A 458 7.37 -20.98 2.45
N GLU A 459 6.98 -19.83 1.91
CA GLU A 459 7.54 -19.26 0.67
C GLU A 459 8.47 -18.08 0.98
N GLN A 460 9.49 -17.88 0.16
CA GLN A 460 10.33 -16.69 0.25
C GLN A 460 9.71 -15.56 -0.57
N ILE A 461 9.33 -14.48 0.11
CA ILE A 461 8.78 -13.26 -0.51
C ILE A 461 9.67 -12.06 -0.18
N ALA A 462 9.64 -11.01 -1.01
CA ALA A 462 10.33 -9.77 -0.69
C ALA A 462 9.59 -9.05 0.45
N VAL A 463 10.36 -8.50 1.40
CA VAL A 463 9.80 -7.71 2.51
C VAL A 463 9.18 -6.44 1.96
N GLU A 464 7.88 -6.25 2.19
CA GLU A 464 7.15 -5.04 1.83
C GLU A 464 7.31 -3.94 2.88
N PRO A 465 7.20 -2.65 2.52
CA PRO A 465 7.26 -1.57 3.49
C PRO A 465 6.11 -1.62 4.51
N TYR A 466 6.43 -1.52 5.79
CA TYR A 466 5.45 -1.62 6.87
C TYR A 466 5.53 -0.45 7.84
N TYR A 467 4.38 -0.06 8.37
CA TYR A 467 4.28 1.01 9.35
C TYR A 467 4.59 0.50 10.76
N VAL A 468 5.35 1.26 11.50
CA VAL A 468 5.78 0.96 12.87
C VAL A 468 5.77 2.22 13.71
N ASN A 469 5.46 2.07 14.99
CA ASN A 469 5.72 3.13 15.95
C ASN A 469 7.03 2.82 16.68
N MET A 470 8.06 3.63 16.45
CA MET A 470 9.37 3.42 17.09
C MET A 470 10.05 4.75 17.40
N ARG A 471 10.88 4.74 18.44
CA ARG A 471 11.77 5.86 18.72
C ARG A 471 13.02 5.80 17.84
N LEU A 472 13.19 6.80 16.98
CA LEU A 472 14.45 7.02 16.27
C LEU A 472 15.53 7.44 17.27
N SER A 473 16.76 7.01 17.01
CA SER A 473 17.84 7.30 17.96
C SER A 473 18.29 8.76 17.85
N GLY A 474 18.23 9.47 18.98
CA GLY A 474 18.49 10.91 19.07
C GLY A 474 17.20 11.71 19.25
N GLU A 475 16.04 11.11 18.95
CA GLU A 475 14.74 11.74 19.13
C GLU A 475 14.18 11.52 20.55
N PRO A 476 13.42 12.48 21.09
CA PRO A 476 12.93 12.42 22.46
C PRO A 476 11.83 11.37 22.66
N GLY A 477 11.07 11.04 21.61
CA GLY A 477 9.89 10.18 21.70
C GLY A 477 9.69 9.25 20.50
N PRO A 478 8.69 8.35 20.57
CA PRO A 478 8.35 7.42 19.51
C PRO A 478 7.62 8.16 18.38
N GLU A 479 7.98 7.79 17.16
CA GLU A 479 7.39 8.34 15.95
C GLU A 479 6.77 7.24 15.11
N PHE A 480 5.73 7.60 14.36
CA PHE A 480 5.17 6.72 13.36
C PHE A 480 6.00 6.77 12.10
N LEU A 481 6.59 5.64 11.74
CA LEU A 481 7.49 5.51 10.61
C LEU A 481 6.94 4.49 9.60
N LEU A 482 7.23 4.72 8.33
CA LEU A 482 7.15 3.69 7.30
C LEU A 482 8.56 3.19 7.03
N LEU A 483 8.83 1.91 7.24
CA LEU A 483 10.18 1.36 7.24
C LEU A 483 10.38 0.34 6.10
N GLN A 484 11.57 0.36 5.48
CA GLN A 484 12.03 -0.67 4.55
C GLN A 484 13.50 -1.03 4.82
N PRO A 485 13.80 -2.29 5.19
CA PRO A 485 15.17 -2.79 5.23
C PRO A 485 15.72 -3.02 3.82
N LEU A 486 17.04 -2.88 3.64
CA LEU A 486 17.77 -3.02 2.38
C LEU A 486 19.05 -3.84 2.57
N THR A 487 19.32 -4.72 1.62
CA THR A 487 20.53 -5.56 1.60
C THR A 487 21.34 -5.31 0.34
N PRO A 488 22.66 -5.57 0.33
CA PRO A 488 23.43 -5.59 -0.91
C PRO A 488 22.95 -6.72 -1.83
N LEU A 489 23.09 -6.54 -3.14
CA LEU A 489 22.77 -7.57 -4.13
C LEU A 489 23.42 -8.92 -3.78
N ASN A 490 22.63 -9.99 -3.73
CA ASN A 490 23.05 -11.35 -3.39
C ASN A 490 23.72 -11.50 -2.00
N ARG A 491 23.40 -10.66 -1.02
CA ARG A 491 23.89 -10.80 0.36
C ARG A 491 22.75 -10.66 1.36
N PRO A 492 22.61 -11.56 2.34
CA PRO A 492 21.51 -11.50 3.30
C PRO A 492 21.70 -10.46 4.42
N ASN A 493 22.93 -9.94 4.61
CA ASN A 493 23.23 -8.99 5.67
C ASN A 493 22.68 -7.60 5.34
N LEU A 494 22.06 -6.95 6.34
CA LEU A 494 21.50 -5.61 6.20
C LEU A 494 22.61 -4.57 5.98
N VAL A 495 22.45 -3.71 4.97
CA VAL A 495 23.36 -2.57 4.72
C VAL A 495 22.69 -1.25 5.05
N ALA A 496 21.36 -1.19 4.95
CA ALA A 496 20.61 0.00 5.28
C ALA A 496 19.17 -0.32 5.70
N TRP A 497 18.52 0.64 6.35
CA TRP A 497 17.07 0.72 6.33
C TRP A 497 16.65 2.17 6.12
N LEU A 498 15.67 2.34 5.24
CA LEU A 498 15.04 3.61 4.96
C LEU A 498 13.80 3.74 5.85
N ALA A 499 13.58 4.92 6.43
CA ALA A 499 12.35 5.26 7.12
C ALA A 499 11.79 6.59 6.64
N ALA A 500 10.47 6.64 6.41
CA ALA A 500 9.74 7.88 6.23
C ALA A 500 9.06 8.26 7.55
N ARG A 501 9.29 9.50 8.00
CA ARG A 501 8.67 10.07 9.20
C ARG A 501 7.27 10.59 8.85
N ASN A 502 6.28 10.28 9.68
CA ASN A 502 4.87 10.60 9.39
C ASN A 502 4.27 11.66 10.32
N ASP A 503 4.99 12.05 11.38
CA ASP A 503 4.46 12.89 12.44
C ASP A 503 4.67 14.38 12.17
N ASP A 504 3.60 15.15 12.38
CA ASP A 504 3.51 16.61 12.43
C ASP A 504 4.60 17.36 11.61
N ASP A 505 5.51 18.07 12.28
CA ASP A 505 6.45 19.00 11.64
C ASP A 505 7.53 18.32 10.76
N VAL A 506 7.74 17.01 10.96
CA VAL A 506 8.75 16.21 10.24
C VAL A 506 8.11 15.29 9.19
N TYR A 507 6.83 15.47 8.91
CA TYR A 507 6.10 14.69 7.92
C TYR A 507 6.81 14.71 6.55
N GLY A 508 7.07 13.51 6.02
CA GLY A 508 7.64 13.32 4.69
C GLY A 508 9.17 13.39 4.63
N GLU A 509 9.84 13.61 5.75
CA GLU A 509 11.28 13.44 5.85
C GLU A 509 11.67 11.96 5.71
N LEU A 510 12.65 11.70 4.86
CA LEU A 510 13.21 10.37 4.64
C LEU A 510 14.57 10.29 5.32
N VAL A 511 14.74 9.30 6.19
CA VAL A 511 15.99 9.03 6.91
C VAL A 511 16.49 7.66 6.52
N ASN A 512 17.74 7.59 6.07
CA ASN A 512 18.37 6.35 5.63
C ASN A 512 19.52 6.01 6.58
N TYR A 513 19.34 4.97 7.38
CA TYR A 513 20.37 4.50 8.30
C TYR A 513 21.29 3.53 7.58
N LEU A 514 22.56 3.91 7.46
CA LEU A 514 23.59 3.16 6.75
C LEU A 514 24.50 2.43 7.73
N TYR A 515 24.73 1.15 7.45
CA TYR A 515 25.68 0.30 8.17
C TYR A 515 26.93 0.04 7.32
N PRO A 516 28.11 -0.10 7.95
CA PRO A 516 29.31 -0.51 7.23
C PRO A 516 29.12 -1.87 6.56
N THR A 517 29.57 -1.99 5.30
CA THR A 517 29.52 -3.25 4.52
C THR A 517 30.34 -4.39 5.14
N GLU A 518 31.26 -4.08 6.05
CA GLU A 518 32.06 -5.05 6.81
C GLU A 518 31.34 -5.58 8.06
N SER A 519 30.13 -5.08 8.36
CA SER A 519 29.39 -5.48 9.55
C SER A 519 28.40 -6.62 9.26
N ASN A 520 28.30 -7.57 10.21
CA ASN A 520 27.34 -8.68 10.15
C ASN A 520 26.02 -8.29 10.83
N VAL A 521 25.34 -7.26 10.31
CA VAL A 521 23.99 -6.93 10.77
C VAL A 521 23.02 -7.89 10.10
N TYR A 522 22.24 -8.60 10.91
CA TYR A 522 21.28 -9.58 10.40
C TYR A 522 20.18 -8.89 9.60
N GLY A 523 19.95 -9.37 8.38
CA GLY A 523 18.79 -9.00 7.59
C GLY A 523 17.53 -9.74 8.06
N PRO A 524 16.35 -9.35 7.54
CA PRO A 524 15.06 -10.00 7.87
C PRO A 524 15.08 -11.52 7.71
N GLN A 525 15.69 -12.03 6.63
CA GLN A 525 15.83 -13.47 6.39
C GLN A 525 16.56 -14.21 7.52
N GLN A 526 17.66 -13.64 8.00
CA GLN A 526 18.48 -14.21 9.06
C GLN A 526 17.76 -14.12 10.42
N GLY A 527 17.16 -12.96 10.72
CA GLY A 527 16.39 -12.76 11.95
C GLY A 527 15.18 -13.70 12.05
N ALA A 528 14.45 -13.89 10.94
CA ALA A 528 13.35 -14.85 10.88
C ALA A 528 13.83 -16.30 11.08
N GLY A 529 14.96 -16.66 10.46
CA GLY A 529 15.58 -17.97 10.64
C GLY A 529 15.98 -18.24 12.09
N ASP A 530 16.54 -17.26 12.78
CA ASP A 530 16.91 -17.37 14.19
C ASP A 530 15.67 -17.55 15.10
N LEU A 531 14.60 -16.78 14.86
CA LEU A 531 13.34 -16.92 15.62
C LEU A 531 12.69 -18.29 15.42
N GLN A 532 12.73 -18.83 14.19
CA GLN A 532 12.26 -20.19 13.89
C GLN A 532 13.15 -21.26 14.53
N ALA A 533 14.48 -21.04 14.57
CA ALA A 533 15.42 -21.94 15.21
C ALA A 533 15.28 -21.98 16.74
N VAL A 534 14.75 -20.92 17.36
CA VAL A 534 14.37 -20.90 18.78
C VAL A 534 13.06 -21.66 19.05
N GLN A 535 12.21 -21.87 18.02
CA GLN A 535 10.92 -22.54 18.14
C GLN A 535 10.88 -24.09 18.23
N PRO A 536 11.96 -24.86 18.53
CA PRO A 536 11.82 -26.23 19.00
C PRO A 536 12.36 -26.42 20.42
N LEU A 537 11.64 -25.90 21.43
CA LEU A 537 11.83 -26.31 22.84
C LEU A 537 10.55 -26.79 23.53
N GLY A 538 9.47 -27.04 22.77
CA GLY A 538 8.22 -27.62 23.27
C GLY A 538 8.14 -29.16 23.25
N SER A 539 9.10 -29.85 22.61
CA SER A 539 9.05 -31.32 22.42
C SER A 539 10.20 -32.09 23.09
N ARG A 540 11.08 -31.43 23.84
CA ARG A 540 12.18 -32.06 24.59
C ARG A 540 11.99 -31.90 26.09
N ARG A 541 11.03 -32.65 26.66
CA ARG A 541 10.98 -33.15 28.06
C ARG A 541 9.61 -33.76 28.38
N LEU A 542 9.26 -34.86 27.73
CA LEU A 542 8.35 -35.87 28.28
C LEU A 542 8.83 -37.24 27.79
N GLY A 543 9.93 -37.70 28.38
CA GLY A 543 10.45 -39.05 28.25
C GLY A 543 11.18 -39.35 29.55
N GLY A 544 10.56 -40.20 30.37
CA GLY A 544 10.98 -40.51 31.73
C GLY A 544 12.36 -41.17 31.82
N HIS A 545 12.88 -41.06 33.04
CA HIS A 545 14.13 -41.49 33.67
C HIS A 545 14.86 -42.79 33.21
N PRO A 546 16.16 -42.91 33.60
CA PRO A 546 17.13 -43.85 33.06
C PRO A 546 17.08 -45.23 33.73
N GLY A 547 17.57 -46.25 33.04
CA GLY A 547 17.82 -47.59 33.56
C GLY A 547 18.86 -48.31 32.72
N GLU A 548 19.86 -48.87 33.39
CA GLU A 548 21.08 -49.49 32.89
C GLU A 548 20.89 -50.65 31.91
N SER A 549 21.84 -50.84 30.99
CA SER A 549 22.69 -52.05 30.98
C SER A 549 23.70 -52.00 29.83
N ALA A 550 24.92 -52.42 30.16
CA ALA A 550 26.08 -52.52 29.30
C ALA A 550 26.14 -53.89 28.60
N ALA A 551 26.49 -53.87 27.31
CA ALA A 551 27.13 -54.93 26.49
C ALA A 551 26.86 -54.54 25.02
N GLY A 552 27.73 -54.61 24.03
CA GLY A 552 29.05 -55.18 23.86
C GLY A 552 29.25 -55.30 22.33
N SER A 553 30.48 -55.07 21.88
CA SER A 553 31.10 -55.57 20.64
C SER A 553 30.42 -55.37 19.26
N ALA A 554 31.15 -54.63 18.42
CA ALA A 554 31.69 -55.04 17.11
C ALA A 554 30.75 -55.54 15.99
N GLY A 555 31.04 -55.07 14.76
CA GLY A 555 30.75 -55.82 13.53
C GLY A 555 30.24 -54.95 12.39
N GLY A 556 31.11 -54.67 11.42
CA GLY A 556 30.76 -53.95 10.19
C GLY A 556 29.93 -54.76 9.20
N GLY A 557 29.64 -54.16 8.05
CA GLY A 557 29.09 -54.88 6.90
C GLY A 557 28.30 -54.01 5.94
N HIS A 558 28.99 -53.53 4.90
CA HIS A 558 28.38 -53.18 3.62
C HIS A 558 27.50 -54.32 3.07
N ALA A 559 26.37 -54.01 2.43
CA ALA A 559 26.00 -54.53 1.11
C ALA A 559 24.68 -53.96 0.57
N LEU A 560 24.67 -53.83 -0.75
CA LEU A 560 23.65 -53.31 -1.67
C LEU A 560 22.57 -54.34 -2.03
N ARG A 561 21.56 -53.84 -2.78
CA ARG A 561 20.50 -54.51 -3.59
C ARG A 561 19.25 -54.87 -2.79
N GLY A 562 18.02 -54.68 -3.27
CA GLY A 562 17.51 -54.25 -4.58
C GLY A 562 16.04 -54.70 -4.70
N THR A 563 15.28 -54.00 -5.54
CA THR A 563 14.13 -54.47 -6.35
C THR A 563 12.79 -54.90 -5.70
N HIS A 564 11.77 -54.08 -5.97
CA HIS A 564 10.48 -54.36 -6.65
C HIS A 564 9.34 -55.22 -6.03
N LEU A 565 8.12 -54.83 -6.46
CA LEU A 565 6.77 -55.46 -6.39
C LEU A 565 5.95 -55.04 -5.15
N SER A 566 4.91 -54.20 -5.23
CA SER A 566 3.64 -54.15 -5.99
C SER A 566 2.48 -54.97 -5.40
N GLN A 567 1.38 -54.24 -5.14
CA GLN A 567 -0.04 -54.64 -5.06
C GLN A 567 -0.57 -55.36 -3.82
N GLY A 568 -1.75 -54.88 -3.36
CA GLY A 568 -2.62 -55.63 -2.44
C GLY A 568 -3.67 -54.79 -1.72
N GLN A 569 -4.78 -54.47 -2.40
CA GLN A 569 -6.02 -53.96 -1.81
C GLN A 569 -6.66 -55.00 -0.85
N CYS A 570 -7.33 -54.54 0.22
CA CYS A 570 -8.55 -55.13 0.82
C CYS A 570 -9.05 -54.18 1.95
N ARG A 571 -10.17 -53.46 1.76
CA ARG A 571 -11.56 -53.77 2.17
C ARG A 571 -11.88 -53.57 3.67
N TRP A 572 -12.76 -52.58 3.93
CA TRP A 572 -13.59 -52.31 5.13
C TRP A 572 -14.58 -53.46 5.43
N PRO A 573 -15.13 -53.62 6.68
CA PRO A 573 -16.24 -52.82 7.28
C PRO A 573 -16.05 -52.52 8.81
N ALA A 574 -16.48 -51.41 9.41
CA ALA A 574 -17.81 -50.88 9.81
C ALA A 574 -18.54 -51.55 11.02
N TYR A 575 -18.66 -50.76 12.11
CA TYR A 575 -19.58 -50.76 13.31
C TYR A 575 -19.38 -51.78 14.49
N PRO A 576 -19.94 -51.56 15.71
CA PRO A 576 -20.42 -50.33 16.42
C PRO A 576 -19.89 -50.17 17.89
N ASP A 577 -20.20 -48.99 18.51
CA ASP A 577 -20.23 -48.58 19.95
C ASP A 577 -20.85 -49.61 20.96
N PRO A 578 -20.97 -49.36 22.30
CA PRO A 578 -20.41 -48.35 23.25
C PRO A 578 -19.97 -48.94 24.64
N CYS A 579 -19.31 -48.14 25.49
CA CYS A 579 -19.23 -48.22 26.97
C CYS A 579 -18.28 -47.08 27.43
N GLY A 580 -18.46 -46.27 28.47
CA GLY A 580 -19.28 -46.31 29.68
C GLY A 580 -18.48 -45.57 30.76
N ARG A 581 -19.09 -44.53 31.32
CA ARG A 581 -18.73 -43.72 32.52
C ARG A 581 -17.51 -44.16 33.37
N GLN A 582 -16.62 -43.22 33.65
CA GLN A 582 -16.45 -42.62 35.00
C GLN A 582 -15.86 -41.22 34.89
#